data_AF-A0A399SN23-F1
#
_entry.id   AF-A0A399SN23-F1
#
_cell.length_a   1.000
_cell.length_b   1.000
_cell.length_c   1.000
_cell.angle_alpha   90.00
_cell.angle_beta   90.00
_cell.angle_gamma   90.00
#
_symmetry.space_group_name_H-M   'P 1'
#
loop_
_entity.id
_entity.type
_entity.pdbx_description
1 polymer ?
#
loop_
_entity_poly.entity_id
_entity_poly.type
_entity_poly.pdbx_seq_one_letter_code
_entity_poly.pdbx_strand_id
1 'polypeptide(L)'
;MIRTGIPPHPASPVLARDVAPGVHLLSHAHVNLILIEDDDGVTLVDTAFPDTWPHLLTALRAIGRTPDDVRALVLTHGHFDHVGSAARAARELGVPVHVHPGDAPIARHPYSYRRERTPFAYP
;
A
#
# COMPACT_ATOMS: atom_id res chain seq x y z
N MET A 1 9.07 -13.91 -28.81
CA MET A 1 9.10 -14.30 -27.38
C MET A 1 9.98 -13.31 -26.64
N ILE A 2 9.40 -12.32 -25.96
CA ILE A 2 10.18 -11.37 -25.14
C ILE A 2 10.37 -12.05 -23.79
N ARG A 3 11.58 -12.54 -23.52
CA ARG A 3 12.00 -12.94 -22.17
C ARG A 3 12.26 -11.66 -21.38
N THR A 4 11.27 -11.19 -20.63
CA THR A 4 11.50 -10.18 -19.58
C THR A 4 12.36 -10.85 -18.51
N GLY A 5 13.63 -10.46 -18.38
CA GLY A 5 14.58 -10.98 -17.39
C GLY A 5 14.25 -10.61 -15.94
N ILE A 6 12.98 -10.36 -15.63
CA ILE A 6 12.50 -10.05 -14.29
C ILE A 6 12.27 -11.41 -13.59
N PRO A 7 12.97 -11.70 -12.48
CA PRO A 7 12.72 -12.91 -11.72
C PRO A 7 11.25 -12.94 -11.25
N PRO A 8 10.58 -14.11 -11.23
CA PRO A 8 9.20 -14.20 -10.79
C PRO A 8 9.06 -13.69 -9.35
N HIS A 9 8.08 -12.82 -9.11
CA HIS A 9 7.79 -12.36 -7.75
C HIS A 9 7.21 -13.48 -6.90
N PRO A 10 7.51 -13.50 -5.59
CA PRO A 10 6.78 -14.36 -4.68
C PRO A 10 5.28 -14.05 -4.83
N ALA A 11 4.49 -15.10 -5.05
CA ALA A 11 3.05 -14.97 -5.20
C ALA A 11 2.37 -14.40 -3.94
N SER A 12 3.04 -14.49 -2.79
CA SER A 12 2.56 -13.97 -1.52
C SER A 12 3.37 -12.74 -1.09
N PRO A 13 2.73 -11.76 -0.43
CA PRO A 13 3.42 -10.66 0.21
C PRO A 13 4.52 -11.13 1.20
N VAL A 14 5.63 -10.41 1.25
CA VAL A 14 6.77 -10.68 2.15
C VAL A 14 6.91 -9.53 3.13
N LEU A 15 6.97 -9.84 4.43
CA LEU A 15 7.20 -8.85 5.49
C LEU A 15 8.69 -8.80 5.85
N ALA A 16 9.30 -7.62 5.69
CA ALA A 16 10.58 -7.26 6.29
C ALA A 16 10.33 -6.33 7.48
N ARG A 17 10.80 -6.73 8.67
CA ARG A 17 10.64 -5.93 9.90
C ARG A 17 11.84 -5.05 10.14
N ASP A 18 11.61 -3.92 10.80
CA ASP A 18 12.64 -3.00 11.29
C ASP A 18 13.66 -2.58 10.21
N VAL A 19 13.16 -2.25 9.00
CA VAL A 19 14.00 -1.70 7.92
C VAL A 19 14.56 -0.32 8.31
N ALA A 20 13.88 0.35 9.25
CA ALA A 20 14.37 1.38 10.14
C ALA A 20 13.67 1.19 11.50
N PRO A 21 14.09 1.85 12.59
CA PRO A 21 13.43 1.71 13.89
C PRO A 21 11.92 2.00 13.80
N GLY A 22 11.08 1.02 14.13
CA GLY A 22 9.61 1.12 14.06
C GLY A 22 9.03 1.11 12.64
N VAL A 23 9.83 0.85 11.61
CA VAL A 23 9.37 0.85 10.21
C VAL A 23 9.46 -0.55 9.63
N HIS A 24 8.34 -1.06 9.11
CA HIS A 24 8.21 -2.39 8.54
C HIS A 24 7.67 -2.32 7.11
N LEU A 25 8.17 -3.20 6.25
CA LEU A 25 7.84 -3.23 4.83
C LEU A 25 7.11 -4.53 4.50
N LEU A 26 5.86 -4.42 4.06
CA LEU A 26 5.12 -5.53 3.45
C LEU A 26 5.14 -5.36 1.93
N SER A 27 6.02 -6.09 1.26
CA SER A 27 6.20 -6.01 -0.19
C SER A 27 5.36 -7.06 -0.92
N HIS A 28 4.61 -6.66 -1.94
CA HIS A 28 3.84 -7.53 -2.81
C HIS A 28 3.94 -7.09 -4.27
N ALA A 29 4.46 -7.97 -5.15
CA ALA A 29 4.57 -7.71 -6.59
C ALA A 29 5.19 -6.34 -6.94
N HIS A 30 6.30 -5.97 -6.30
CA HIS A 30 7.00 -4.68 -6.40
C HIS A 30 6.29 -3.45 -5.80
N VAL A 31 5.12 -3.64 -5.23
CA VAL A 31 4.44 -2.60 -4.45
C VAL A 31 4.74 -2.79 -2.97
N ASN A 32 4.83 -1.69 -2.25
CA ASN A 32 5.10 -1.67 -0.83
C ASN A 32 3.89 -1.13 -0.07
N LEU A 33 3.53 -1.82 1.00
CA LEU A 33 2.73 -1.31 2.10
C LEU A 33 3.68 -1.14 3.29
N ILE A 34 3.75 0.05 3.87
CA ILE A 34 4.62 0.34 5.01
C ILE A 34 3.79 0.44 6.28
N LEU A 35 4.27 -0.18 7.36
CA LEU A 35 3.73 -0.02 8.70
C LEU A 35 4.75 0.79 9.51
N ILE A 36 4.33 1.93 10.05
CA ILE A 36 5.16 2.81 10.87
C ILE A 36 4.58 2.82 12.28
N GLU A 37 5.38 2.41 13.25
CA GLU A 37 5.05 2.40 14.67
C GLU A 37 5.59 3.65 15.38
N ASP A 38 4.76 4.23 16.22
CA ASP A 38 5.13 5.26 17.19
C ASP A 38 4.41 5.01 18.54
N ASP A 39 4.49 5.98 19.45
CA ASP A 39 3.87 5.89 20.77
C ASP A 39 2.33 5.92 20.71
N ASP A 40 1.74 6.46 19.64
CA ASP A 40 0.29 6.61 19.48
C ASP A 40 -0.36 5.43 18.74
N GLY A 41 0.42 4.66 17.97
CA GLY A 41 0.00 3.41 17.35
C GLY A 41 0.71 3.12 16.03
N VAL A 42 -0.06 2.70 15.02
CA VAL A 42 0.44 2.34 13.70
C VAL A 42 -0.16 3.27 12.63
N THR A 43 0.71 3.87 11.82
CA THR A 43 0.34 4.52 10.56
C THR A 43 0.65 3.61 9.39
N LEU A 44 -0.32 3.40 8.52
CA LEU A 44 -0.13 2.67 7.27
C LEU A 44 0.23 3.64 6.15
N VAL A 45 1.18 3.25 5.30
CA VAL A 45 1.46 3.92 4.02
C VAL A 45 1.13 2.96 2.89
N ASP A 46 0.20 3.37 2.03
CA ASP A 46 -0.42 2.56 0.99
C ASP A 46 -1.14 1.30 1.52
N THR A 47 -1.76 0.56 0.61
CA THR A 47 -2.55 -0.63 0.93
C THR A 47 -2.36 -1.78 -0.05
N ALA A 48 -1.40 -1.64 -0.96
CA ALA A 48 -1.14 -2.59 -2.04
C ALA A 48 -2.44 -2.98 -2.78
N PHE A 49 -2.64 -4.27 -3.03
CA PHE A 49 -3.76 -4.84 -3.79
C PHE A 49 -4.93 -5.26 -2.86
N PRO A 50 -6.16 -5.47 -3.38
CA PRO A 50 -7.30 -5.89 -2.56
C PRO A 50 -7.10 -7.21 -1.79
N ASP A 51 -6.33 -8.14 -2.34
CA ASP A 51 -5.98 -9.43 -1.74
C ASP A 51 -4.85 -9.32 -0.69
N THR A 52 -4.21 -8.16 -0.56
CA THR A 52 -3.18 -7.92 0.46
C THR A 52 -3.77 -7.78 1.86
N TRP A 53 -5.07 -7.52 1.99
CA TRP A 53 -5.75 -7.33 3.29
C TRP A 53 -5.44 -8.42 4.36
N PRO A 54 -5.63 -9.73 4.12
CA PRO A 54 -5.28 -10.76 5.09
C PRO A 54 -3.78 -10.76 5.48
N HIS A 55 -2.90 -10.33 4.56
CA HIS A 55 -1.47 -10.22 4.81
C HIS A 55 -1.14 -8.99 5.66
N LEU A 56 -1.83 -7.86 5.48
CA LEU A 56 -1.75 -6.71 6.38
C LEU A 56 -2.12 -7.11 7.82
N LEU A 57 -3.24 -7.83 8.01
CA LEU A 57 -3.64 -8.30 9.35
C LEU A 57 -2.60 -9.24 9.97
N THR A 58 -1.95 -10.06 9.13
CA THR A 58 -0.87 -10.94 9.58
C THR A 58 0.40 -10.15 9.92
N ALA A 59 0.70 -9.10 9.15
CA ALA A 59 1.83 -8.21 9.41
C ALA A 59 1.67 -7.45 10.73
N LEU A 60 0.49 -6.87 10.98
CA LEU A 60 0.16 -6.22 12.26
C LEU A 60 0.40 -7.19 13.43
N ARG A 61 -0.13 -8.42 13.36
CA ARG A 61 0.11 -9.43 14.39
C ARG A 61 1.60 -9.77 14.56
N ALA A 62 2.36 -9.84 13.47
CA ALA A 62 3.79 -10.18 13.50
C ALA A 62 4.67 -9.10 14.15
N ILE A 63 4.17 -7.87 14.25
CA ILE A 63 4.80 -6.76 14.99
C ILE A 63 4.14 -6.53 16.36
N GLY A 64 3.28 -7.43 16.83
CA GLY A 64 2.63 -7.32 18.13
C GLY A 64 1.52 -6.26 18.19
N ARG A 65 0.93 -5.93 17.04
CA ARG A 65 -0.16 -4.97 16.88
C ARG A 65 -1.43 -5.64 16.42
N THR A 66 -2.51 -4.90 16.57
CA THR A 66 -3.87 -5.27 16.19
C THR A 66 -4.43 -4.22 15.24
N PRO A 67 -5.55 -4.52 14.55
CA PRO A 67 -6.26 -3.51 13.75
C PRO A 67 -6.63 -2.25 14.53
N ASP A 68 -6.92 -2.38 15.83
CA ASP A 68 -7.33 -1.27 16.71
C ASP A 68 -6.18 -0.31 17.06
N ASP A 69 -4.94 -0.75 16.83
CA ASP A 69 -3.74 0.08 17.00
C ASP A 69 -3.48 0.97 15.79
N VAL A 70 -4.18 0.76 14.66
CA VAL A 70 -4.02 1.59 13.47
C VAL A 70 -4.69 2.95 13.70
N ARG A 71 -3.98 4.03 13.42
CA ARG A 71 -4.44 5.41 13.65
C ARG A 71 -4.73 6.19 12.37
N ALA A 72 -4.02 5.88 11.30
CA ALA A 72 -4.17 6.56 10.02
C ALA A 72 -3.71 5.69 8.86
N LEU A 73 -4.22 6.02 7.68
CA LEU A 73 -3.71 5.55 6.39
C LEU A 73 -3.29 6.76 5.56
N VAL A 74 -2.08 6.72 5.02
CA VAL A 74 -1.57 7.71 4.07
C VAL A 74 -1.36 7.03 2.72
N LEU A 75 -1.90 7.59 1.65
CA LEU A 75 -1.70 7.12 0.29
C LEU A 75 -0.61 7.95 -0.38
N THR A 76 0.39 7.28 -0.95
CA THR A 76 1.44 7.95 -1.72
C THR A 76 0.87 8.53 -3.02
N HIS A 77 0.01 7.77 -3.70
CA HIS A 77 -0.69 8.19 -4.90
C HIS A 77 -1.94 7.33 -5.20
N GLY A 78 -2.75 7.73 -6.16
CA GLY A 78 -4.07 7.17 -6.43
C GLY A 78 -4.14 5.87 -7.26
N HIS A 79 -3.02 5.21 -7.56
CA HIS A 79 -3.01 4.03 -8.44
C HIS A 79 -3.60 2.78 -7.78
N PHE A 80 -4.22 1.91 -8.58
CA PHE A 80 -4.97 0.72 -8.13
C PHE A 80 -4.15 -0.23 -7.27
N ASP A 81 -2.86 -0.31 -7.56
CA ASP A 81 -1.91 -1.18 -6.90
C ASP A 81 -1.42 -0.60 -5.56
N HIS A 82 -1.71 0.67 -5.25
CA HIS A 82 -1.43 1.31 -3.96
C HIS A 82 -2.68 1.51 -3.10
N VAL A 83 -3.86 1.64 -3.71
CA VAL A 83 -5.12 1.92 -3.00
C VAL A 83 -6.05 0.70 -2.88
N GLY A 84 -5.59 -0.48 -3.29
CA GLY A 84 -6.42 -1.68 -3.47
C GLY A 84 -7.21 -2.09 -2.23
N SER A 85 -6.67 -1.89 -1.03
CA SER A 85 -7.37 -2.16 0.23
C SER A 85 -7.77 -0.88 1.00
N ALA A 86 -7.57 0.32 0.45
CA ALA A 86 -7.79 1.59 1.15
C ALA A 86 -9.24 1.82 1.58
N ALA A 87 -10.22 1.55 0.70
CA ALA A 87 -11.64 1.68 1.04
C ALA A 87 -12.06 0.66 2.13
N ARG A 88 -11.45 -0.53 2.11
CA ARG A 88 -11.66 -1.55 3.13
C ARG A 88 -11.07 -1.12 4.47
N ALA A 89 -9.84 -0.60 4.47
CA ALA A 89 -9.18 -0.04 5.64
C ALA A 89 -10.01 1.07 6.30
N ALA A 90 -10.52 2.02 5.50
CA ALA A 90 -11.37 3.10 6.00
C ALA A 90 -12.63 2.57 6.71
N ARG A 91 -13.28 1.54 6.14
CA ARG A 91 -14.50 0.96 6.69
C ARG A 91 -14.26 0.07 7.92
N GLU A 92 -13.25 -0.79 7.86
CA GLU A 92 -13.01 -1.83 8.87
C GLU A 92 -12.16 -1.33 10.04
N LEU A 93 -11.27 -0.34 9.82
CA LEU A 93 -10.44 0.26 10.88
C LEU A 93 -11.03 1.57 11.41
N GLY A 94 -11.91 2.24 10.65
CA GLY A 94 -12.50 3.52 11.06
C GLY A 94 -11.51 4.69 11.13
N VAL A 95 -10.35 4.57 10.48
CA VAL A 95 -9.25 5.56 10.53
C VAL A 95 -9.35 6.57 9.39
N PRO A 96 -8.84 7.80 9.57
CA PRO A 96 -8.70 8.75 8.47
C PRO A 96 -7.78 8.22 7.37
N VAL A 97 -8.18 8.48 6.11
CA VAL A 97 -7.38 8.21 4.91
C VAL A 97 -6.91 9.54 4.33
N HIS A 98 -5.61 9.76 4.33
CA HIS A 98 -4.97 10.95 3.78
C HIS A 98 -4.43 10.65 2.38
N VAL A 99 -4.72 11.54 1.44
CA VAL A 99 -4.18 11.51 0.08
C VAL A 99 -4.02 12.95 -0.38
N HIS A 100 -3.02 13.20 -1.23
CA HIS A 100 -2.86 14.52 -1.83
C HIS A 100 -4.14 14.91 -2.61
N PRO A 101 -4.64 16.16 -2.51
CA PRO A 101 -5.88 16.56 -3.18
C PRO A 101 -5.89 16.34 -4.70
N GLY A 102 -4.72 16.47 -5.35
CA GLY A 102 -4.54 16.19 -6.78
C GLY A 102 -4.80 14.72 -7.17
N ASP A 103 -4.59 13.80 -6.23
CA ASP A 103 -4.74 12.36 -6.44
C ASP A 103 -6.07 11.82 -5.93
N ALA A 104 -6.79 12.60 -5.11
CA ALA A 104 -8.07 12.20 -4.55
C ALA A 104 -9.09 11.72 -5.61
N PRO A 105 -9.21 12.31 -6.81
CA PRO A 105 -10.09 11.78 -7.86
C PRO A 105 -9.67 10.39 -8.33
N ILE A 106 -8.37 10.16 -8.54
CA ILE A 106 -7.83 8.87 -9.00
C ILE A 106 -7.95 7.83 -7.88
N ALA A 107 -7.62 8.17 -6.65
CA ALA A 107 -7.75 7.27 -5.50
C ALA A 107 -9.20 6.80 -5.26
N ARG A 108 -10.21 7.63 -5.60
CA ARG A 108 -11.64 7.25 -5.56
C ARG A 108 -12.07 6.39 -6.75
N HIS A 109 -11.35 6.47 -7.86
CA HIS A 109 -11.62 5.77 -9.11
C HIS A 109 -10.33 5.14 -9.68
N PRO A 110 -9.67 4.23 -8.96
CA PRO A 110 -8.29 3.82 -9.26
C PRO A 110 -8.12 3.07 -10.57
N TYR A 111 -9.22 2.68 -11.23
CA TYR A 111 -9.19 2.06 -12.55
C TYR A 111 -9.46 3.05 -13.69
N SER A 112 -9.73 4.33 -13.41
CA SER A 112 -9.97 5.37 -14.41
C SER A 112 -8.67 6.01 -14.90
N TYR A 113 -7.78 5.21 -15.47
CA TYR A 113 -6.50 5.69 -15.99
C TYR A 113 -6.67 6.46 -17.31
N ARG A 114 -6.15 7.70 -17.38
CA ARG A 114 -5.54 8.20 -18.62
C ARG A 114 -4.14 7.59 -18.70
N ARG A 115 -3.71 7.15 -19.89
CA ARG A 115 -2.32 6.68 -20.09
C ARG A 115 -1.36 7.78 -19.65
N GLU A 116 -0.45 7.48 -18.71
CA GLU A 116 0.67 8.37 -18.33
C GLU A 116 1.72 8.53 -19.42
N ARG A 117 1.66 7.74 -20.50
CA ARG A 117 2.48 8.01 -21.68
C ARG A 117 1.98 9.27 -22.38
N THR A 118 2.74 10.35 -22.27
CA THR A 118 2.80 11.36 -23.32
C THR A 118 3.01 10.65 -24.67
N PRO A 119 2.19 10.93 -25.70
CA PRO A 119 2.45 10.42 -27.05
C PRO A 119 3.72 11.01 -27.68
N PHE A 120 4.35 11.99 -27.02
CA PHE A 120 5.66 12.51 -27.39
C PHE A 120 6.75 11.62 -26.82
N ALA A 121 7.57 11.05 -27.70
CA ALA A 121 8.87 10.52 -27.34
C ALA A 121 9.72 11.68 -26.81
N TYR A 122 10.34 11.49 -25.64
CA TYR A 122 11.42 12.36 -25.18
C TYR A 122 12.60 12.18 -26.17
N PRO A 123 13.25 13.26 -26.64
CA PRO A 123 14.39 13.16 -27.56
C PRO A 123 15.58 12.45 -26.93
#